data_AF-A0A3M6TRL9-F1
#
_entry.id   AF-A0A3M6TRL9-F1
#
_cell.length_a   1.000
_cell.length_b   1.000
_cell.length_c   1.000
_cell.angle_alpha   90.00
_cell.angle_beta   90.00
_cell.angle_gamma   90.00
#
_symmetry.space_group_name_H-M   'P 1'
#
loop_
_entity.id
_entity.type
_entity.pdbx_description
1 polymer ?
#
loop_
_entity_poly.entity_id
_entity_poly.type
_entity_poly.pdbx_seq_one_letter_code
_entity_poly.pdbx_strand_id
1 'polypeptide(L)'
;MLIGSQFKLSQINSDFTVKVNNTPLERVIEHKTLGVQIDESLSWRPRIHTISKKISTGIAILRRLAVTMYKKHNNLSPSYLRWIFTNTSNVHSHNLRNSELNYYVPRPRTESAKGSLHYRGSVLWKRIPSEIKKLPSLNVFKTSFHEKDFSDTP
;
A
#
# COMPACT_ATOMS: atom_id res chain seq x y z
N MET A 1 0.20 -25.75 21.12
CA MET A 1 1.35 -25.33 20.29
C MET A 1 2.62 -25.60 21.07
N LEU A 2 3.61 -26.26 20.48
CA LEU A 2 4.94 -26.44 21.05
C LEU A 2 5.86 -25.38 20.42
N ILE A 3 6.75 -24.75 21.19
CA ILE A 3 7.64 -23.71 20.67
C ILE A 3 9.09 -24.10 20.95
N GLY A 4 9.97 -23.96 19.96
CA GLY A 4 11.39 -24.26 20.10
C GLY A 4 12.19 -23.90 18.86
N SER A 5 13.52 -24.04 18.92
CA SER A 5 14.33 -23.94 17.71
C SER A 5 13.97 -25.07 16.73
N GLN A 6 14.20 -24.86 15.43
CA GLN A 6 13.94 -25.90 14.42
C GLN A 6 14.67 -27.21 14.74
N PHE A 7 15.92 -27.12 15.22
CA PHE A 7 16.68 -28.27 15.70
C PHE A 7 16.00 -28.94 16.90
N LYS A 8 15.56 -28.19 17.92
CA LYS A 8 14.90 -28.78 19.09
C LYS A 8 13.55 -29.40 18.73
N LEU A 9 12.79 -28.78 17.83
CA LEU A 9 11.51 -29.28 17.35
C LEU A 9 11.66 -30.57 16.53
N SER A 10 12.74 -30.72 15.76
CA SER A 10 12.99 -31.96 15.00
C SER A 10 13.42 -33.14 15.87
N GLN A 11 13.99 -32.87 17.05
CA GLN A 11 14.38 -33.89 18.04
C GLN A 11 13.23 -34.31 18.97
N ILE A 12 12.17 -33.49 19.09
CA ILE A 12 11.03 -33.80 19.96
C ILE A 12 10.11 -34.78 19.21
N ASN A 13 10.08 -36.02 19.71
CA ASN A 13 9.21 -37.08 19.20
C ASN A 13 7.73 -36.66 19.25
N SER A 14 6.97 -37.01 18.21
CA SER A 14 5.62 -36.52 17.91
C SER A 14 4.54 -36.84 18.95
N ASP A 15 4.83 -37.72 19.92
CA ASP A 15 3.82 -38.42 20.74
C ASP A 15 3.41 -37.71 22.03
N PHE A 16 3.82 -36.46 22.26
CA PHE A 16 3.40 -35.72 23.45
C PHE A 16 1.91 -35.32 23.37
N THR A 17 1.04 -36.17 23.92
CA THR A 17 -0.42 -35.96 23.96
C THR A 17 -0.82 -35.18 25.22
N VAL A 18 -1.27 -33.94 25.06
CA VAL A 18 -1.85 -33.13 26.14
C VAL A 18 -3.36 -33.34 26.18
N LYS A 19 -3.92 -33.59 27.37
CA LYS A 19 -5.38 -33.72 27.56
C LYS A 19 -5.87 -32.65 28.54
N VAL A 20 -7.03 -32.07 28.26
CA VAL A 20 -7.78 -31.20 29.18
C VAL A 20 -9.14 -31.86 29.42
N ASN A 21 -9.50 -32.11 30.68
CA ASN A 21 -10.73 -32.83 31.05
C ASN A 21 -10.86 -34.16 30.28
N ASN A 22 -9.77 -34.93 30.22
CA ASN A 22 -9.66 -36.18 29.48
C ASN A 22 -9.85 -36.08 27.94
N THR A 23 -9.96 -34.87 27.39
CA THR A 23 -10.09 -34.63 25.95
C THR A 23 -8.71 -34.27 25.37
N PRO A 24 -8.18 -35.05 24.40
CA PRO A 24 -6.89 -34.74 23.78
C PRO A 24 -6.95 -33.45 22.98
N LEU A 25 -5.93 -32.61 23.15
CA LEU A 25 -5.77 -31.36 22.41
C LEU A 25 -4.99 -31.59 21.12
N GLU A 26 -5.48 -31.00 20.02
CA GLU A 26 -4.77 -30.99 18.75
C GLU A 26 -3.57 -30.04 18.81
N ARG A 27 -2.42 -30.51 18.30
CA ARG A 27 -1.22 -29.68 18.18
C ARG A 27 -1.31 -28.81 16.94
N VAL A 28 -1.21 -27.50 17.13
CA VAL A 28 -1.14 -26.51 16.06
C VAL A 28 0.30 -26.00 15.89
N ILE A 29 0.74 -25.84 14.64
CA ILE A 29 2.09 -25.36 14.25
C ILE A 29 2.18 -23.83 14.06
N GLU A 30 1.03 -23.16 13.87
CA GLU A 30 0.93 -21.72 13.73
C GLU A 30 -0.31 -21.21 14.48
N HIS A 31 -0.16 -20.14 15.26
CA HIS A 31 -1.27 -19.52 15.95
C HIS A 31 -1.25 -18.01 15.75
N LYS A 32 -2.44 -17.39 15.69
CA LYS A 32 -2.59 -15.94 15.59
C LYS A 32 -3.07 -15.36 16.92
N THR A 33 -2.24 -14.55 17.55
CA THR A 33 -2.56 -13.86 18.80
C THR A 33 -2.42 -12.35 18.61
N LEU A 34 -3.46 -11.58 18.98
CA LEU A 34 -3.47 -10.12 18.85
C LEU A 34 -3.05 -9.59 17.47
N GLY A 35 -3.41 -10.34 16.41
CA GLY A 35 -3.08 -9.97 15.04
C GLY A 35 -1.67 -10.35 14.57
N VAL A 36 -0.87 -11.00 15.41
CA VAL A 36 0.47 -11.50 15.10
C VAL A 36 0.41 -13.02 14.85
N GLN A 37 0.97 -13.47 13.73
CA GLN A 37 1.11 -14.90 13.41
C GLN A 37 2.42 -15.40 13.98
N ILE A 38 2.35 -16.44 14.80
CA ILE A 38 3.47 -17.05 15.50
C ILE A 38 3.53 -18.51 15.07
N ASP A 39 4.62 -18.90 14.42
CA ASP A 39 4.91 -20.30 14.12
C ASP A 39 5.69 -20.96 15.27
N GLU A 40 5.63 -22.28 15.38
CA GLU A 40 6.31 -23.06 16.41
C GLU A 40 7.82 -22.82 16.48
N SER A 41 8.44 -22.47 15.36
CA SER A 41 9.87 -22.18 15.29
C SER A 41 10.25 -20.72 15.53
N LEU A 42 9.27 -19.85 15.80
CA LEU A 42 9.43 -18.40 15.83
C LEU A 42 10.20 -17.86 14.61
N SER A 43 10.00 -18.46 13.43
CA SER A 43 10.66 -18.05 12.20
C SER A 43 10.11 -16.74 11.64
N TRP A 44 8.90 -16.35 12.05
CA TRP A 44 8.17 -15.17 11.57
C TRP A 44 7.90 -15.16 10.06
N ARG A 45 8.22 -16.24 9.34
CA ARG A 45 8.08 -16.33 7.88
C ARG A 45 6.64 -16.06 7.41
N PRO A 46 5.59 -16.65 8.02
CA PRO A 46 4.21 -16.38 7.61
C PRO A 46 3.83 -14.91 7.80
N ARG A 47 4.33 -14.29 8.88
CA ARG A 47 4.09 -12.88 9.20
C ARG A 47 4.80 -11.95 8.20
N ILE A 48 6.08 -12.19 7.92
CA ILE A 48 6.87 -11.43 6.95
C ILE A 48 6.22 -11.51 5.57
N HIS A 49 5.82 -12.71 5.14
CA HIS A 49 5.13 -12.91 3.88
C HIS A 49 3.83 -12.08 3.81
N THR A 50 3.02 -12.10 4.87
CA THR A 50 1.77 -11.33 4.93
C THR A 50 2.02 -9.81 4.85
N ILE A 51 3.05 -9.31 5.52
CA ILE A 51 3.43 -7.89 5.47
C ILE A 51 3.92 -7.52 4.07
N SER A 52 4.83 -8.31 3.49
CA SER A 52 5.34 -8.13 2.13
C SER A 52 4.20 -8.08 1.12
N LYS A 53 3.25 -9.02 1.19
CA LYS A 53 2.06 -9.03 0.33
C LYS A 53 1.22 -7.76 0.45
N LYS A 54 1.02 -7.23 1.68
CA LYS A 54 0.30 -5.97 1.90
C LYS A 54 1.03 -4.77 1.29
N ILE A 55 2.35 -4.70 1.44
CA ILE A 55 3.18 -3.65 0.85
C ILE A 55 3.08 -3.69 -0.67
N SER A 56 3.28 -4.87 -1.27
CA SER A 56 3.17 -5.07 -2.72
C SER A 56 1.80 -4.66 -3.26
N THR A 57 0.72 -5.01 -2.55
CA THR A 57 -0.64 -4.58 -2.91
C THR A 57 -0.77 -3.05 -2.82
N GLY A 58 -0.23 -2.42 -1.77
CA GLY A 58 -0.21 -0.97 -1.61
C GLY A 58 0.52 -0.25 -2.77
N ILE A 59 1.70 -0.72 -3.13
CA ILE A 59 2.49 -0.21 -4.27
C ILE A 59 1.68 -0.35 -5.57
N ALA A 60 1.05 -1.50 -5.80
CA ALA A 60 0.22 -1.72 -6.99
C ALA A 60 -0.96 -0.74 -7.07
N ILE A 61 -1.61 -0.45 -5.95
CA ILE A 61 -2.70 0.54 -5.88
C ILE A 61 -2.17 1.95 -6.16
N LEU A 62 -1.02 2.34 -5.57
CA LEU A 62 -0.40 3.64 -5.81
C LEU A 62 -0.05 3.85 -7.29
N ARG A 63 0.51 2.83 -7.94
CA ARG A 63 0.80 2.86 -9.38
C ARG A 63 -0.46 3.04 -10.23
N ARG A 64 -1.53 2.30 -9.92
CA ARG A 64 -2.83 2.45 -10.62
C ARG A 64 -3.43 3.84 -10.42
N LEU A 65 -3.31 4.40 -9.22
CA LEU A 65 -3.76 5.75 -8.92
C LEU A 65 -2.95 6.79 -9.71
N ALA A 66 -1.62 6.67 -9.74
CA ALA A 66 -0.74 7.54 -10.54
C ALA A 66 -1.14 7.54 -12.03
N VAL A 67 -1.36 6.36 -12.60
CA VAL A 67 -1.84 6.21 -13.99
C VAL A 67 -3.20 6.86 -14.20
N THR A 68 -4.12 6.71 -13.25
CA THR A 68 -5.45 7.34 -13.33
C THR A 68 -5.34 8.85 -13.31
N MET A 69 -4.49 9.41 -12.44
CA MET A 69 -4.22 10.85 -12.36
C MET A 69 -3.57 11.38 -13.64
N TYR A 70 -2.63 10.63 -14.23
CA TYR A 70 -2.01 10.99 -15.50
C TYR A 70 -3.04 11.02 -16.63
N LYS A 71 -3.89 9.99 -16.73
CA LYS A 71 -4.97 9.95 -17.71
C LYS A 71 -5.93 11.12 -17.49
N LYS A 72 -6.26 11.45 -16.24
CA LYS A 72 -7.15 12.58 -15.92
C LYS A 72 -6.55 13.92 -16.33
N HIS A 73 -5.25 14.10 -16.12
CA HIS A 73 -4.50 15.30 -16.50
C HIS A 73 -4.45 15.50 -18.01
N ASN A 74 -4.25 14.40 -18.76
CA ASN A 74 -4.19 14.41 -20.23
C ASN A 74 -5.55 14.21 -20.90
N ASN A 75 -6.66 14.35 -20.17
CA ASN A 75 -8.03 14.18 -20.68
C ASN A 75 -8.31 12.80 -21.33
N LEU A 76 -7.55 11.76 -20.97
CA LEU A 76 -7.72 10.36 -21.38
C LEU A 76 -8.65 9.57 -20.43
N SER A 77 -9.41 10.26 -19.60
CA SER A 77 -10.32 9.67 -18.61
C SER A 77 -11.78 9.97 -18.96
N PRO A 78 -12.71 9.06 -18.64
CA PRO A 78 -14.13 9.33 -18.79
C PRO A 78 -14.57 10.65 -18.14
N SER A 79 -15.59 11.29 -18.73
CA SER A 79 -16.06 12.62 -18.33
C SER A 79 -16.50 12.71 -16.87
N TYR A 80 -17.03 11.64 -16.27
CA TYR A 80 -17.43 11.64 -14.86
C TYR A 80 -16.25 11.86 -13.89
N LEU A 81 -15.03 11.40 -14.23
CA LEU A 81 -13.84 11.65 -13.41
C LEU A 81 -13.39 13.11 -13.47
N ARG A 82 -13.88 13.89 -14.46
CA ARG A 82 -13.53 15.31 -14.60
C ARG A 82 -13.92 16.12 -13.38
N TRP A 83 -15.10 15.85 -12.83
CA TRP A 83 -15.70 16.62 -11.73
C TRP A 83 -15.12 16.30 -10.35
N ILE A 84 -14.33 15.23 -10.23
CA ILE A 84 -13.73 14.83 -8.96
C ILE A 84 -12.51 15.70 -8.61
N PHE A 85 -11.85 16.30 -9.59
CA PHE A 85 -10.58 17.02 -9.38
C PHE A 85 -10.68 18.48 -9.82
N THR A 86 -10.34 19.39 -8.92
CA THR A 86 -10.27 20.83 -9.19
C THR A 86 -8.80 21.26 -9.24
N ASN A 87 -8.40 22.04 -10.25
CA ASN A 87 -7.06 22.62 -10.31
C ASN A 87 -6.83 23.61 -9.17
N THR A 88 -5.59 23.67 -8.67
CA THR A 88 -5.23 24.58 -7.57
C THR A 88 -5.39 26.04 -8.00
N SER A 89 -5.09 26.36 -9.25
CA SER A 89 -5.29 27.69 -9.86
C SER A 89 -6.75 28.17 -9.80
N ASN A 90 -7.73 27.26 -9.84
CA ASN A 90 -9.15 27.62 -9.78
C ASN A 90 -9.65 27.89 -8.35
N VAL A 91 -8.85 27.57 -7.32
CA VAL A 91 -9.25 27.70 -5.91
C VAL A 91 -8.59 28.91 -5.24
N HIS A 92 -7.43 29.35 -5.73
CA HIS A 92 -6.68 30.45 -5.15
C HIS A 92 -6.47 31.55 -6.19
N SER A 93 -6.68 32.81 -5.79
CA SER A 93 -6.44 34.00 -6.63
C SER A 93 -4.96 34.21 -6.98
N HIS A 94 -4.05 33.65 -6.18
CA HIS A 94 -2.61 33.80 -6.37
C HIS A 94 -1.99 32.53 -6.99
N ASN A 95 -1.27 32.71 -8.10
CA ASN A 95 -0.63 31.64 -8.85
C ASN A 95 0.67 31.18 -8.19
N LEU A 96 0.61 30.09 -7.43
CA LEU A 96 1.80 29.37 -6.96
C LEU A 96 2.52 28.68 -8.14
N ARG A 97 3.85 28.52 -8.05
CA ARG A 97 4.77 28.02 -9.10
C ARG A 97 4.41 26.69 -9.78
N ASN A 98 3.38 25.97 -9.31
CA ASN A 98 2.84 24.73 -9.90
C ASN A 98 1.31 24.63 -9.79
N SER A 99 0.60 25.74 -9.65
CA SER A 99 -0.85 25.78 -9.41
C SER A 99 -1.67 25.21 -10.57
N GLU A 100 -1.18 25.35 -11.81
CA GLU A 100 -1.82 24.79 -13.01
C GLU A 100 -1.56 23.29 -13.19
N LEU A 101 -0.44 22.78 -12.67
CA LEU A 101 -0.04 21.37 -12.78
C LEU A 101 -0.57 20.49 -11.65
N ASN A 102 -1.12 21.10 -10.59
CA ASN A 102 -1.55 20.41 -9.37
C ASN A 102 -3.04 20.59 -9.09
N TYR A 103 -3.63 19.54 -8.51
CA TYR A 103 -5.00 19.56 -8.03
C TYR A 103 -5.08 20.03 -6.58
N TYR A 104 -6.17 20.72 -6.26
CA TYR A 104 -6.49 21.14 -4.91
C TYR A 104 -6.71 19.90 -4.02
N VAL A 105 -5.93 19.84 -2.94
CA VAL A 105 -6.06 18.80 -1.92
C VAL A 105 -7.15 19.24 -0.93
N PRO A 106 -8.27 18.51 -0.84
CA PRO A 106 -9.34 18.84 0.10
C PRO A 106 -8.84 18.66 1.53
N ARG A 107 -9.53 19.27 2.50
CA ARG A 107 -9.24 19.13 3.92
C ARG A 107 -10.37 18.33 4.59
N PRO A 108 -10.33 16.98 4.54
CA PRO A 108 -11.41 16.17 5.09
C PRO A 108 -11.40 16.24 6.61
N ARG A 109 -12.59 16.28 7.22
CA ARG A 109 -12.74 16.34 8.69
C ARG A 109 -12.60 14.98 9.38
N THR A 110 -12.63 13.88 8.63
CA THR A 110 -12.58 12.50 9.14
C THR A 110 -11.51 11.66 8.44
N GLU A 111 -10.97 10.65 9.13
CA GLU A 111 -10.00 9.71 8.57
C GLU A 111 -10.58 8.87 7.42
N SER A 112 -11.85 8.48 7.53
CA SER A 112 -12.53 7.75 6.46
C SER A 112 -12.58 8.55 5.16
N ALA A 113 -12.79 9.86 5.24
CA ALA A 113 -12.83 10.75 4.07
C ALA A 113 -11.45 10.94 3.41
N LYS A 114 -10.34 10.76 4.14
CA LYS A 114 -8.99 10.64 3.54
C LYS A 114 -8.83 9.37 2.70
N GLY A 115 -9.79 8.44 2.75
CA GLY A 115 -9.92 7.31 1.85
C GLY A 115 -10.34 7.67 0.42
N SER A 116 -10.92 8.86 0.22
CA SER A 116 -11.50 9.27 -1.06
C SER A 116 -10.48 9.40 -2.19
N LEU A 117 -10.94 9.16 -3.42
CA LEU A 117 -10.15 9.32 -4.64
C LEU A 117 -9.63 10.75 -4.81
N HIS A 118 -10.45 11.76 -4.51
CA HIS A 118 -10.05 13.18 -4.57
C HIS A 118 -8.84 13.43 -3.67
N TYR A 119 -8.94 13.08 -2.38
CA TYR A 119 -7.86 13.32 -1.43
C TYR A 119 -6.59 12.55 -1.81
N ARG A 120 -6.69 11.21 -1.96
CA ARG A 120 -5.51 10.37 -2.24
C ARG A 120 -4.87 10.70 -3.58
N GLY A 121 -5.70 10.90 -4.62
CA GLY A 121 -5.23 11.25 -5.95
C GLY A 121 -4.51 12.59 -5.99
N SER A 122 -5.06 13.61 -5.32
CA SER A 122 -4.45 14.94 -5.27
C SER A 122 -3.16 14.95 -4.44
N VAL A 123 -3.12 14.24 -3.31
CA VAL A 123 -1.90 14.08 -2.49
C VAL A 123 -0.81 13.36 -3.26
N LEU A 124 -1.13 12.25 -3.93
CA LEU A 124 -0.17 11.51 -4.75
C LEU A 124 0.35 12.39 -5.88
N TRP A 125 -0.56 12.99 -6.66
CA TRP A 125 -0.19 13.82 -7.80
C TRP A 125 0.68 14.99 -7.38
N LYS A 126 0.39 15.67 -6.26
CA LYS A 126 1.23 16.75 -5.72
C LYS A 126 2.68 16.32 -5.45
N ARG A 127 2.91 15.07 -5.05
CA ARG A 127 4.25 14.52 -4.77
C ARG A 127 5.03 14.14 -6.03
N ILE A 128 4.36 13.96 -7.17
CA ILE A 128 5.04 13.64 -8.43
C ILE A 128 5.76 14.89 -8.96
N PRO A 129 7.05 14.80 -9.30
CA PRO A 129 7.82 15.90 -9.90
C PRO A 129 7.21 16.42 -11.21
N SER A 130 7.40 17.71 -11.49
CA SER A 130 6.77 18.37 -12.65
C SER A 130 7.24 17.80 -13.99
N GLU A 131 8.47 17.31 -14.01
CA GLU A 131 9.18 16.75 -15.17
C GLU A 131 8.50 15.44 -15.60
N ILE A 132 8.11 14.61 -14.61
CA ILE A 132 7.42 13.34 -14.84
C ILE A 132 5.96 13.59 -15.25
N LYS A 133 5.31 14.61 -14.69
CA LYS A 133 3.91 14.97 -15.05
C LYS A 133 3.76 15.38 -16.51
N LYS A 134 4.77 16.09 -17.04
CA LYS A 134 4.79 16.62 -18.41
C LYS A 134 5.18 15.58 -19.48
N LEU A 135 5.46 14.33 -19.09
CA LEU A 135 5.84 13.28 -20.05
C LEU A 135 4.72 13.06 -21.08
N PRO A 136 5.06 12.91 -22.38
CA PRO A 136 4.10 12.97 -23.48
C PRO A 136 3.26 11.69 -23.64
N SER A 137 3.73 10.56 -23.11
CA SER A 137 3.08 9.26 -23.25
C SER A 137 2.89 8.56 -21.91
N LEU A 138 1.75 7.89 -21.77
CA LEU A 138 1.44 7.07 -20.61
C LEU A 138 2.48 5.96 -20.37
N ASN A 139 3.08 5.41 -21.43
CA ASN A 139 4.07 4.35 -21.29
C ASN A 139 5.37 4.89 -20.69
N VAL A 140 5.84 6.03 -21.18
CA VAL A 140 7.05 6.70 -20.65
C VAL A 140 6.83 7.14 -19.21
N PHE A 141 5.63 7.65 -18.89
CA PHE A 141 5.24 7.98 -17.52
C PHE A 141 5.30 6.75 -16.59
N LYS A 142 4.75 5.61 -17.02
CA LYS A 142 4.77 4.37 -16.22
C LYS A 142 6.20 3.89 -15.92
N THR A 143 7.07 3.92 -16.93
CA THR A 143 8.49 3.51 -16.77
C THR A 143 9.23 4.45 -15.83
N SER A 144 9.11 5.77 -16.02
CA SER A 144 9.79 6.75 -15.17
C SER A 144 9.28 6.76 -13.73
N PHE A 145 7.98 6.54 -13.53
CA PHE A 145 7.41 6.41 -12.18
C PHE A 145 7.88 5.12 -11.48
N HIS A 146 8.19 4.06 -12.23
CA HIS A 146 8.73 2.81 -11.68
C HIS A 146 10.20 2.93 -11.26
N GLU A 147 11.05 3.59 -12.04
CA GLU A 147 12.50 3.69 -11.77
C GLU A 147 12.81 4.48 -10.49
N LYS A 148 12.04 5.53 -10.19
CA LYS A 148 12.22 6.30 -8.95
C LYS A 148 11.79 5.58 -7.67
N ASP A 149 11.05 4.47 -7.76
CA ASP A 149 10.74 3.63 -6.58
C ASP A 149 12.01 2.93 -6.02
N PHE A 150 13.12 2.88 -6.77
CA PHE A 150 14.34 2.13 -6.42
C PHE A 150 15.60 3.01 -6.25
N SER A 151 15.51 4.33 -6.44
CA SER A 151 16.67 5.23 -6.34
C SER A 151 16.88 5.86 -4.96
N ASP A 152 15.92 5.70 -4.04
CA ASP A 152 15.97 6.24 -2.67
C ASP A 152 16.09 5.13 -1.61
N THR A 153 17.02 4.20 -1.80
CA THR A 153 17.54 3.36 -0.72
C THR A 153 19.02 3.67 -0.52
N PRO A 154 19.46 4.05 0.70
CA PRO A 154 20.89 4.22 1.00
C PRO A 154 21.65 2.89 0.88
#